data_AF-A0A850BPP9-F1
#
_entry.id   AF-A0A850BPP9-F1
#
_cell.length_a   1.000
_cell.length_b   1.000
_cell.length_c   1.000
_cell.angle_alpha   90.00
_cell.angle_beta   90.00
_cell.angle_gamma   90.00
#
_symmetry.space_group_name_H-M   'P 1'
#
loop_
_entity.id
_entity.type
_entity.pdbx_description
1 polymer ?
#
loop_
_entity_poly.entity_id
_entity_poly.type
_entity_poly.pdbx_seq_one_letter_code
_entity_poly.pdbx_strand_id
1 'polypeptide(L)'
;MDDEIKQKINERYQQELNRGERFWPDSIFKDLVVSLGIFALLLVLAAFIGVAPEAKADPSDTSYLPRPEWYFLFLFKFLALYGQIPIIGKIEWLATVLIPSIGLGILTLLPFLDRSPYRHYSRRIFSLTVMGTVILDIVLLTVMASLPTAPDAAELAVSTTLQAIGGLWIPAAVLVVLIGLYVFRREIYQETTRRSLPLWVTVAGSIAMVAMTVVVSVRAAAYPKPEEVEVPTTLVDQIVAGQDLYSVQCVECHGDDGSVAVIEGVEGLEGEEITPINSRDVLYTITDGAMYEVIAYGRPNAGMPPFGKTYGGELSRSEIDYIILFMRYTWDDRFEAPVIPELFPPLAEGEVPSYDVHIAPIVKRYCVSCHRAGKDNNNYLMTSYEEILTTGDNVDHNLIAGDMNSYLLQVIQGTPIMDPADPTKELIGVMPPKTKLKSNVVDAFIRWVMNGMPKTAEEAAARSVTPEAQATTTP
;
A
#
# COMPACT_ATOMS: atom_id res chain seq x y z
N MET A 1 35.71 29.71 50.35
CA MET A 1 36.26 29.64 48.98
C MET A 1 37.34 30.70 48.91
N ASP A 2 38.57 30.27 48.68
CA ASP A 2 39.79 31.09 48.75
C ASP A 2 39.76 32.22 47.69
N ASP A 3 40.23 33.43 48.02
CA ASP A 3 40.09 34.61 47.15
C ASP A 3 40.91 34.48 45.86
N GLU A 4 42.01 33.71 45.91
CA GLU A 4 42.84 33.35 44.76
C GLU A 4 42.06 32.54 43.70
N ILE A 5 41.13 31.68 44.15
CA ILE A 5 40.28 30.87 43.27
C ILE A 5 39.25 31.75 42.55
N LYS A 6 38.68 32.74 43.24
CA LYS A 6 37.74 33.70 42.63
C LYS A 6 38.44 34.50 41.53
N GLN A 7 39.66 34.96 41.78
CA GLN A 7 40.42 35.76 40.82
C GLN A 7 40.75 34.97 39.56
N LYS A 8 41.20 33.71 39.70
CA LYS A 8 41.42 32.78 38.57
C LYS A 8 40.15 32.50 37.76
N ILE A 9 39.00 32.33 38.42
CA ILE A 9 37.71 32.13 37.73
C ILE A 9 37.33 33.38 36.94
N ASN A 10 37.54 34.57 37.52
CA ASN A 10 37.18 35.83 36.89
C ASN A 10 38.08 36.12 35.67
N GLU A 11 39.39 35.88 35.77
CA GLU A 11 40.30 35.99 34.62
C GLU A 11 39.91 35.03 33.50
N ARG A 12 39.58 33.77 33.82
CA ARG A 12 39.12 32.81 32.84
C ARG A 12 37.80 33.25 32.20
N TYR A 13 36.87 33.77 33.00
CA TYR A 13 35.61 34.32 32.49
C TYR A 13 35.84 35.49 31.53
N GLN A 14 36.74 36.42 31.86
CA GLN A 14 37.11 37.53 30.98
C GLN A 14 37.81 37.07 29.70
N GLN A 15 38.67 36.05 29.78
CA GLN A 15 39.28 35.44 28.59
C GLN A 15 38.23 34.80 27.67
N GLU A 16 37.26 34.06 28.22
CA GLU A 16 36.18 33.45 27.43
C GLU A 16 35.22 34.51 26.86
N LEU A 17 34.92 35.58 27.60
CA LEU A 17 34.15 36.73 27.08
C LEU A 17 34.84 37.42 25.91
N ASN A 18 36.16 37.62 26.00
CA ASN A 18 36.95 38.24 24.93
C ASN A 18 37.10 37.32 23.71
N ARG A 19 36.92 36.01 23.89
CA ARG A 19 37.01 34.99 22.83
C ARG A 19 35.64 34.62 22.24
N GLY A 20 34.57 34.93 22.96
CA GLY A 20 33.19 34.63 22.57
C GLY A 20 32.71 35.49 21.41
N GLU A 21 31.92 34.89 20.52
CA GLU A 21 31.23 35.61 19.46
C GLU A 21 30.11 36.49 20.03
N ARG A 22 29.80 37.59 19.35
CA ARG A 22 28.70 38.45 19.76
C ARG A 22 27.38 37.80 19.35
N PHE A 23 26.42 37.78 20.28
CA PHE A 23 25.06 37.32 19.97
C PHE A 23 24.46 38.07 18.78
N TRP A 24 24.62 39.39 18.77
CA TRP A 24 24.27 40.24 17.64
C TRP A 24 25.53 40.96 17.12
N PRO A 25 25.81 40.93 15.81
CA PRO A 25 25.03 40.31 14.74
C PRO A 25 25.40 38.86 14.43
N ASP A 26 26.52 38.35 14.97
CA ASP A 26 27.19 37.16 14.44
C ASP A 26 26.36 35.87 14.62
N SER A 27 25.87 35.59 15.83
CA SER A 27 25.06 34.38 16.09
C SER A 27 23.70 34.44 15.39
N ILE A 28 23.00 35.58 15.43
CA ILE A 28 21.71 35.73 14.72
C ILE A 28 21.87 35.52 13.21
N PHE A 29 22.95 36.03 12.60
CA PHE A 29 23.18 35.82 11.18
C PHE A 29 23.39 34.34 10.84
N LYS A 30 24.13 33.60 11.68
CA LYS A 30 24.29 32.14 11.52
C LYS A 30 22.95 31.43 11.64
N ASP A 31 22.14 31.78 12.64
CA ASP A 31 20.80 31.20 12.84
C ASP A 31 19.87 31.50 11.66
N LEU A 32 19.93 32.70 11.09
CA LEU A 32 19.18 33.08 9.90
C LEU A 32 19.60 32.24 8.68
N VAL A 33 20.90 32.07 8.45
CA VAL A 33 21.41 31.25 7.34
C VAL A 33 20.99 29.79 7.48
N VAL A 34 21.09 29.21 8.69
CA VAL A 34 20.69 27.82 8.95
C VAL A 34 19.18 27.64 8.81
N SER A 35 18.38 28.54 9.39
CA SER A 35 16.92 28.48 9.29
C SER A 35 16.42 28.67 7.86
N LEU A 36 17.01 29.59 7.09
CA LEU A 36 16.73 29.76 5.67
C LEU A 36 17.10 28.50 4.88
N GLY A 37 18.23 27.87 5.20
CA GLY A 37 18.66 26.61 4.58
C GLY A 37 17.68 25.47 4.84
N ILE A 38 17.23 25.30 6.09
CA ILE A 38 16.20 24.30 6.45
C ILE A 38 14.88 24.60 5.75
N PHE A 39 14.46 25.86 5.70
CA PHE A 39 13.23 26.27 5.02
C PHE A 39 13.29 25.98 3.51
N ALA A 40 14.40 26.31 2.86
CA ALA A 40 14.62 26.00 1.45
C ALA A 40 14.61 24.48 1.19
N LEU A 41 15.25 23.69 2.07
CA LEU A 41 15.22 22.23 2.00
C LEU A 41 13.78 21.70 2.09
N LEU A 42 12.97 22.21 3.03
CA LEU A 42 11.57 21.82 3.16
C LEU A 42 10.75 22.17 1.91
N LEU A 43 10.98 23.34 1.31
CA LEU A 43 10.32 23.71 0.05
C LEU A 43 10.70 22.78 -1.11
N VAL A 44 11.97 22.41 -1.21
CA VAL A 44 12.44 21.45 -2.22
C VAL A 44 11.80 20.08 -1.99
N LEU A 45 11.79 19.56 -0.76
CA LEU A 45 11.15 18.29 -0.44
C LEU A 45 9.64 18.33 -0.76
N ALA A 46 8.94 19.42 -0.39
CA ALA A 46 7.52 19.58 -0.67
C ALA A 46 7.21 19.68 -2.17
N ALA A 47 8.06 20.35 -2.96
CA ALA A 47 7.84 20.55 -4.38
C ALA A 47 8.17 19.30 -5.24
N PHE A 48 9.17 18.51 -4.83
CA PHE A 48 9.66 17.38 -5.64
C PHE A 48 9.27 15.99 -5.12
N ILE A 49 9.09 15.83 -3.81
CA ILE A 49 8.70 14.54 -3.19
C ILE A 49 7.22 14.56 -2.81
N GLY A 50 6.71 15.69 -2.34
CA GLY A 50 5.33 15.81 -1.87
C GLY A 50 5.08 15.04 -0.56
N VAL A 51 3.80 14.94 -0.19
CA VAL A 51 3.33 14.13 0.94
C VAL A 51 2.56 12.95 0.38
N ALA A 52 2.71 11.76 0.97
CA ALA A 52 1.95 10.58 0.57
C ALA A 52 0.44 10.90 0.66
N PRO A 53 -0.33 10.78 -0.44
CA PRO A 53 -1.74 11.11 -0.43
C PRO A 53 -2.51 9.97 0.27
N GLU A 54 -3.08 10.27 1.43
CA GLU A 54 -4.03 9.37 2.09
C GLU A 54 -5.47 9.71 1.66
N ALA A 55 -6.34 8.70 1.67
CA ALA A 55 -7.75 8.91 1.43
C ALA A 55 -8.33 9.88 2.47
N LYS A 56 -9.30 10.69 2.05
CA LYS A 56 -9.98 11.61 2.96
C LYS A 56 -10.68 10.80 4.06
N ALA A 57 -10.51 11.22 5.31
CA ALA A 57 -11.08 10.52 6.46
C ALA A 57 -12.59 10.31 6.29
N ASP A 58 -13.00 9.03 6.30
CA ASP A 58 -14.40 8.60 6.24
C ASP A 58 -14.76 7.85 7.55
N PRO A 59 -15.67 8.38 8.37
CA PRO A 59 -16.09 7.73 9.62
C PRO A 59 -16.88 6.42 9.43
N SER A 60 -17.25 6.08 8.19
CA SER A 60 -18.00 4.87 7.85
C SER A 60 -17.15 3.76 7.23
N ASP A 61 -15.87 4.02 6.93
CA ASP A 61 -14.91 3.01 6.49
C ASP A 61 -14.26 2.30 7.70
N THR A 62 -14.70 1.09 7.98
CA THR A 62 -14.13 0.23 9.04
C THR A 62 -12.98 -0.66 8.54
N SER A 63 -12.66 -0.59 7.25
CA SER A 63 -11.58 -1.36 6.62
C SER A 63 -10.24 -0.61 6.58
N TYR A 64 -10.27 0.71 6.81
CA TYR A 64 -9.05 1.50 6.99
C TYR A 64 -8.24 1.00 8.19
N LEU A 65 -6.95 0.71 7.97
CA LEU A 65 -6.00 0.36 9.02
C LEU A 65 -5.22 1.61 9.43
N PRO A 66 -5.65 2.35 10.48
CA PRO A 66 -4.99 3.58 10.87
C PRO A 66 -3.58 3.28 11.39
N ARG A 67 -2.56 3.62 10.59
CA ARG A 67 -1.18 3.68 11.05
C ARG A 67 -0.87 5.11 11.50
N PRO A 68 -0.17 5.30 12.63
CA PRO A 68 0.21 6.63 13.05
C PRO A 68 1.37 7.16 12.21
N GLU A 69 1.55 8.46 12.26
CA GLU A 69 2.64 9.19 11.62
C GLU A 69 4.02 8.64 11.98
N TRP A 70 4.99 8.83 11.08
CA TRP A 70 6.32 8.21 11.16
C TRP A 70 7.05 8.46 12.49
N TYR A 71 6.88 9.64 13.10
CA TYR A 71 7.47 10.00 14.39
C TYR A 71 6.81 9.29 15.60
N PHE A 72 5.69 8.60 15.40
CA PHE A 72 5.02 7.78 16.41
C PHE A 72 5.10 6.27 16.16
N LEU A 73 5.67 5.85 15.03
CA LEU A 73 5.81 4.43 14.70
C LEU A 73 6.56 3.62 15.75
N PHE A 74 7.60 4.19 16.38
CA PHE A 74 8.31 3.51 17.46
C PHE A 74 7.42 3.26 18.68
N LEU A 75 6.54 4.21 19.05
CA LEU A 75 5.61 4.06 20.17
C LEU A 75 4.53 3.03 19.83
N PHE A 76 4.01 3.07 18.60
CA PHE A 76 3.07 2.09 18.10
C PHE A 76 3.65 0.68 18.18
N LYS A 77 4.89 0.49 17.70
CA LYS A 77 5.55 -0.81 17.75
C LYS A 77 5.87 -1.23 19.16
N PHE A 78 6.37 -0.32 19.99
CA PHE A 78 6.61 -0.57 21.40
C PHE A 78 5.35 -1.04 22.13
N LEU A 79 4.21 -0.40 21.88
CA LEU A 79 2.91 -0.77 22.46
C LEU A 79 2.46 -2.16 21.98
N ALA A 80 2.64 -2.45 20.70
CA ALA A 80 2.35 -3.78 20.13
C ALA A 80 3.20 -4.89 20.78
N LEU A 81 4.48 -4.62 21.05
CA LEU A 81 5.37 -5.55 21.76
C LEU A 81 5.03 -5.64 23.25
N TYR A 82 4.66 -4.54 23.89
CA TYR A 82 4.24 -4.50 25.29
C TYR A 82 3.00 -5.39 25.53
N GLY A 83 2.04 -5.38 24.60
CA GLY A 83 0.86 -6.24 24.66
C GLY A 83 1.16 -7.74 24.76
N GLN A 84 2.36 -8.16 24.38
CA GLN A 84 2.81 -9.56 24.42
C GLN A 84 3.35 -9.98 25.79
N ILE A 85 3.62 -9.03 26.71
CA ILE A 85 4.12 -9.35 28.04
C ILE A 85 3.01 -10.03 28.85
N PRO A 86 3.22 -11.26 29.37
CA PRO A 86 2.22 -11.93 30.17
C PRO A 86 1.77 -11.05 31.35
N ILE A 87 0.46 -11.00 31.58
CA ILE A 87 -0.20 -10.27 32.69
C ILE A 87 -0.17 -8.74 32.52
N ILE A 88 1.00 -8.16 32.30
CA ILE A 88 1.22 -6.69 32.24
C ILE A 88 0.72 -6.11 30.91
N GLY A 89 0.86 -6.85 29.80
CA GLY A 89 0.45 -6.42 28.45
C GLY A 89 -1.05 -6.21 28.27
N LYS A 90 -1.89 -6.75 29.16
CA LYS A 90 -3.35 -6.55 29.14
C LYS A 90 -3.78 -5.19 29.68
N ILE A 91 -2.86 -4.43 30.27
CA ILE A 91 -3.13 -3.16 30.92
C ILE A 91 -2.53 -2.05 30.07
N GLU A 92 -3.30 -1.61 29.07
CA GLU A 92 -2.83 -0.66 28.05
C GLU A 92 -2.47 0.72 28.62
N TRP A 93 -3.20 1.21 29.63
CA TRP A 93 -2.95 2.53 30.23
C TRP A 93 -1.56 2.66 30.88
N LEU A 94 -0.98 1.54 31.34
CA LEU A 94 0.39 1.53 31.86
C LEU A 94 1.39 1.88 30.75
N ALA A 95 1.22 1.32 29.55
CA ALA A 95 2.12 1.61 28.45
C ALA A 95 1.89 3.01 27.86
N THR A 96 0.65 3.46 27.76
CA THR A 96 0.31 4.72 27.07
C THR A 96 0.43 5.96 27.95
N VAL A 97 0.20 5.84 29.27
CA VAL A 97 0.25 6.99 30.19
C VAL A 97 1.48 6.94 31.10
N LEU A 98 1.72 5.80 31.76
CA LEU A 98 2.75 5.71 32.79
C LEU A 98 4.16 5.78 32.17
N ILE A 99 4.43 5.07 31.09
CA ILE A 99 5.79 5.03 30.49
C ILE A 99 6.24 6.40 29.96
N PRO A 100 5.44 7.14 29.14
CA PRO A 100 5.81 8.49 28.74
C PRO A 100 5.96 9.45 29.92
N SER A 101 5.10 9.33 30.93
CA SER A 101 5.17 10.14 32.16
C SER A 101 6.46 9.88 32.95
N ILE A 102 6.87 8.60 33.05
CA ILE A 102 8.15 8.22 33.66
C ILE A 102 9.30 8.77 32.82
N GLY A 103 9.26 8.65 31.49
CA GLY A 103 10.29 9.20 30.59
C GLY A 103 10.47 10.71 30.78
N LEU A 104 9.36 11.46 30.79
CA LEU A 104 9.36 12.90 31.04
C LEU A 104 9.84 13.22 32.46
N GLY A 105 9.41 12.45 33.45
CA GLY A 105 9.85 12.58 34.84
C GLY A 105 11.36 12.37 34.99
N ILE A 106 11.92 11.35 34.34
CA ILE A 106 13.37 11.06 34.31
C ILE A 106 14.12 12.21 33.63
N LEU A 107 13.65 12.71 32.49
CA LEU A 107 14.27 13.85 31.80
C LEU A 107 14.23 15.13 32.63
N THR A 108 13.10 15.40 33.30
CA THR A 108 12.93 16.56 34.17
C THR A 108 13.80 16.47 35.42
N LEU A 109 13.96 15.27 35.98
CA LEU A 109 14.80 15.00 37.15
C LEU A 109 16.26 14.72 36.79
N LEU A 110 16.61 14.73 35.49
CA LEU A 110 17.96 14.45 35.00
C LEU A 110 19.04 15.34 35.63
N PRO A 111 18.83 16.67 35.85
CA PRO A 111 19.80 17.51 36.54
C PRO A 111 20.14 17.05 37.97
N PHE A 112 19.23 16.34 38.63
CA PHE A 112 19.42 15.82 40.00
C PHE A 112 19.97 14.38 40.00
N LEU A 113 19.65 13.61 38.96
CA LEU A 113 20.05 12.22 38.78
C LEU A 113 21.50 12.11 38.26
N ASP A 114 21.89 12.98 37.31
CA ASP A 114 23.25 13.09 36.79
C ASP A 114 24.10 14.00 37.68
N ARG A 115 24.72 13.41 38.70
CA ARG A 115 25.66 14.09 39.61
C ARG A 115 27.08 14.16 39.05
N SER A 116 27.27 14.13 37.73
CA SER A 116 28.59 14.25 37.11
C SER A 116 29.16 15.66 37.29
N PRO A 117 30.42 15.80 37.73
CA PRO A 117 31.06 17.11 37.87
C PRO A 117 31.40 17.77 36.52
N TYR A 118 31.33 17.04 35.41
CA TYR A 118 31.69 17.53 34.08
C TYR A 118 30.45 18.05 33.34
N ARG A 119 30.55 19.23 32.71
CA ARG A 119 29.46 19.79 31.88
C ARG A 119 29.54 19.39 30.41
N HIS A 120 30.74 19.22 29.87
CA HIS A 120 30.95 18.90 28.47
C HIS A 120 30.52 17.45 28.16
N TYR A 121 29.75 17.24 27.10
CA TYR A 121 29.06 15.98 26.80
C TYR A 121 30.02 14.79 26.69
N SER A 122 31.19 14.95 26.06
CA SER A 122 32.14 13.85 25.81
C SER A 122 32.72 13.24 27.09
N ARG A 123 32.58 13.91 28.24
CA ARG A 123 32.98 13.37 29.55
C ARG A 123 31.82 12.75 30.33
N ARG A 124 30.59 12.79 29.81
CA ARG A 124 29.37 12.22 30.42
C ARG A 124 29.05 10.85 29.82
N ILE A 125 29.98 9.90 29.99
CA ILE A 125 29.87 8.57 29.38
C ILE A 125 28.56 7.88 29.76
N PHE A 126 28.16 7.89 31.03
CA PHE A 126 26.90 7.29 31.48
C PHE A 126 25.69 7.83 30.70
N SER A 127 25.50 9.15 30.72
CA SER A 127 24.39 9.82 30.06
C SER A 127 24.40 9.59 28.54
N LEU A 128 25.59 9.60 27.91
CA LEU A 128 25.76 9.28 26.49
C LEU A 128 25.39 7.83 26.16
N THR A 129 25.82 6.86 26.98
CA THR A 129 25.53 5.43 26.75
C THR A 129 24.05 5.10 26.91
N VAL A 130 23.39 5.67 27.93
CA VAL A 130 21.95 5.49 28.16
C VAL A 130 21.16 6.17 27.03
N MET A 131 21.44 7.44 26.74
CA MET A 131 20.74 8.18 25.67
C MET A 131 20.96 7.53 24.31
N GLY A 132 22.19 7.11 24.01
CA GLY A 132 22.52 6.42 22.75
C GLY A 132 21.77 5.11 22.58
N THR A 133 21.64 4.32 23.66
CA THR A 133 20.83 3.09 23.65
C THR A 133 19.36 3.39 23.37
N VAL A 134 18.77 4.39 24.04
CA VAL A 134 17.35 4.77 23.86
C VAL A 134 17.10 5.31 22.45
N ILE A 135 17.96 6.18 21.93
CA ILE A 135 17.81 6.71 20.56
C ILE A 135 17.92 5.59 19.53
N LEU A 136 18.88 4.68 19.70
CA LEU A 136 19.01 3.53 18.81
C LEU A 136 17.76 2.66 18.85
N ASP A 137 17.20 2.42 20.04
CA ASP A 137 15.97 1.64 20.22
C ASP A 137 14.78 2.29 19.48
N ILE A 138 14.61 3.61 19.60
CA ILE A 138 13.59 4.38 18.86
C ILE A 138 13.72 4.16 17.35
N VAL A 139 14.95 4.25 16.81
CA VAL A 139 15.19 4.05 15.37
C VAL A 139 14.88 2.62 14.95
N LEU A 140 15.35 1.62 15.70
CA LEU A 140 15.15 0.22 15.35
C LEU A 140 13.67 -0.21 15.49
N LEU A 141 12.95 0.28 16.50
CA LEU A 141 11.51 0.08 16.63
C LEU A 141 10.73 0.72 15.49
N THR A 142 11.14 1.90 15.02
CA THR A 142 10.56 2.54 13.84
C THR A 142 10.74 1.67 12.60
N VAL A 143 11.94 1.11 12.39
CA VAL A 143 12.20 0.16 11.31
C VAL A 143 11.31 -1.08 11.45
N MET A 144 11.23 -1.70 12.63
CA MET A 144 10.37 -2.87 12.85
C MET A 144 8.86 -2.57 12.68
N ALA A 145 8.43 -1.32 12.84
CA ALA A 145 7.05 -0.88 12.62
C ALA A 145 6.70 -0.84 11.12
N SER A 146 7.67 -0.52 10.27
CA SER A 146 7.52 -0.45 8.82
C SER A 146 7.54 -1.82 8.11
N LEU A 147 7.89 -2.90 8.82
CA LEU A 147 7.97 -4.24 8.23
C LEU A 147 6.58 -4.83 7.95
N PRO A 148 6.43 -5.63 6.86
CA PRO A 148 5.19 -6.32 6.54
C PRO A 148 4.81 -7.35 7.62
N THR A 149 3.52 -7.64 7.73
CA THR A 149 2.99 -8.66 8.64
C THR A 149 3.28 -10.06 8.11
N ALA A 150 3.50 -11.02 9.01
CA ALA A 150 3.75 -12.40 8.64
C ALA A 150 2.51 -13.03 7.95
N PRO A 151 2.71 -13.93 6.97
CA PRO A 151 1.63 -14.48 6.15
C PRO A 151 0.76 -15.52 6.87
N ASP A 152 1.30 -16.19 7.90
CA ASP A 152 0.59 -17.22 8.66
C ASP A 152 0.86 -17.09 10.17
N ALA A 153 0.08 -17.83 10.97
CA ALA A 153 0.13 -17.76 12.42
C ALA A 153 1.46 -18.27 13.02
N ALA A 154 2.13 -19.23 12.38
CA ALA A 154 3.38 -19.80 12.87
C ALA A 154 4.53 -18.81 12.68
N GLU A 155 4.64 -18.23 11.48
CA GLU A 155 5.58 -17.16 11.18
C GLU A 155 5.31 -15.90 11.99
N LEU A 156 4.04 -15.58 12.23
CA LEU A 156 3.66 -14.46 13.10
C LEU A 156 4.18 -14.66 14.52
N ALA A 157 4.03 -15.85 15.10
CA ALA A 157 4.52 -16.16 16.46
C ALA A 157 6.06 -16.06 16.55
N VAL A 158 6.78 -16.54 15.54
CA VAL A 158 8.24 -16.44 15.48
C VAL A 158 8.70 -14.98 15.33
N SER A 159 8.14 -14.26 14.35
CA SER A 159 8.47 -12.87 14.06
C SER A 159 8.21 -11.96 15.25
N THR A 160 7.05 -12.10 15.90
CA THR A 160 6.69 -11.33 17.09
C THR A 160 7.65 -11.58 18.26
N THR A 161 8.01 -12.84 18.51
CA THR A 161 8.98 -13.19 19.54
C THR A 161 10.36 -12.57 19.28
N LEU A 162 10.87 -12.65 18.05
CA LEU A 162 12.14 -12.05 17.67
C LEU A 162 12.13 -10.52 17.80
N GLN A 163 11.02 -9.89 17.40
CA GLN A 163 10.82 -8.45 17.56
C GLN A 163 10.77 -8.04 19.03
N ALA A 164 10.11 -8.81 19.90
CA ALA A 164 10.10 -8.56 21.34
C ALA A 164 11.51 -8.71 21.95
N ILE A 165 12.28 -9.71 21.52
CA ILE A 165 13.67 -9.86 21.96
C ILE A 165 14.49 -8.62 21.56
N GLY A 166 14.40 -8.21 20.28
CA GLY A 166 15.17 -7.10 19.72
C GLY A 166 14.80 -5.72 20.26
N GLY A 167 13.51 -5.41 20.32
CA GLY A 167 12.99 -4.08 20.63
C GLY A 167 12.47 -3.90 22.05
N LEU A 168 12.57 -4.91 22.92
CA LEU A 168 12.18 -4.79 24.33
C LEU A 168 13.23 -5.41 25.26
N TRP A 169 13.54 -6.69 25.09
CA TRP A 169 14.36 -7.41 26.08
C TRP A 169 15.85 -7.06 26.03
N ILE A 170 16.45 -7.00 24.84
CA ILE A 170 17.84 -6.57 24.68
C ILE A 170 18.06 -5.14 25.20
N PRO A 171 17.30 -4.11 24.74
CA PRO A 171 17.48 -2.74 25.23
C PRO A 171 17.23 -2.62 26.74
N ALA A 172 16.21 -3.29 27.28
CA ALA A 172 15.98 -3.31 28.72
C ALA A 172 17.16 -3.93 29.49
N ALA A 173 17.72 -5.05 29.02
CA ALA A 173 18.88 -5.66 29.64
C ALA A 173 20.11 -4.74 29.62
N VAL A 174 20.37 -4.07 28.50
CA VAL A 174 21.47 -3.09 28.36
C VAL A 174 21.28 -1.94 29.35
N LEU A 175 20.08 -1.34 29.40
CA LEU A 175 19.77 -0.24 30.31
C LEU A 175 19.90 -0.67 31.79
N VAL A 176 19.41 -1.85 32.16
CA VAL A 176 19.53 -2.39 33.51
C VAL A 176 21.00 -2.59 33.90
N VAL A 177 21.84 -3.11 32.98
CA VAL A 177 23.28 -3.27 33.23
C VAL A 177 23.95 -1.91 33.38
N LEU A 178 23.67 -0.93 32.50
CA LEU A 178 24.27 0.40 32.57
C LEU A 178 23.90 1.13 33.87
N ILE A 179 22.61 1.09 34.25
CA ILE A 179 22.09 1.67 35.49
C ILE A 179 22.68 0.95 36.70
N GLY A 180 22.72 -0.38 36.68
CA GLY A 180 23.32 -1.19 37.74
C GLY A 180 24.81 -0.87 37.95
N LEU A 181 25.58 -0.76 36.86
CA LEU A 181 26.97 -0.32 36.92
C LEU A 181 27.09 1.09 37.54
N TYR A 182 26.17 1.99 37.23
CA TYR A 182 26.19 3.36 37.75
C TYR A 182 25.87 3.41 39.26
N VAL A 183 24.86 2.65 39.70
CA VAL A 183 24.42 2.63 41.11
C VAL A 183 25.42 1.89 42.00
N PHE A 184 25.85 0.70 41.60
CA PHE A 184 26.67 -0.17 42.46
C PHE A 184 28.17 0.01 42.27
N ARG A 185 28.62 0.52 41.11
CA ARG A 185 30.04 0.65 40.78
C ARG A 185 30.36 2.00 40.13
N ARG A 186 29.92 3.09 40.77
CA ARG A 186 30.08 4.46 40.30
C ARG A 186 31.54 4.85 39.98
N GLU A 187 32.51 4.24 40.66
CA GLU A 187 33.95 4.42 40.43
C GLU A 187 34.39 4.02 39.00
N ILE A 188 33.73 3.04 38.37
CA ILE A 188 34.01 2.59 36.99
C ILE A 188 33.83 3.73 35.98
N TYR A 189 32.90 4.64 36.25
CA TYR A 189 32.65 5.81 35.40
C TYR A 189 33.64 6.95 35.68
N GLN A 190 34.33 6.94 36.81
CA GLN A 190 35.29 7.99 37.20
C GLN A 190 36.73 7.63 36.81
N GLU A 191 37.14 6.37 36.93
CA GLU A 191 38.50 5.89 36.58
C GLU A 191 38.73 5.75 35.06
N THR A 192 39.75 6.45 34.55
CA THR A 192 40.11 6.48 33.12
C THR A 192 40.31 5.09 32.51
N THR A 193 40.79 4.11 33.28
CA THR A 193 41.09 2.74 32.81
C THR A 193 39.85 1.84 32.68
N ARG A 194 38.79 2.11 33.45
CA ARG A 194 37.56 1.29 33.49
C ARG A 194 36.36 1.93 32.78
N ARG A 195 36.50 3.19 32.34
CA ARG A 195 35.52 3.91 31.51
C ARG A 195 35.15 3.21 30.20
N SER A 196 35.97 2.28 29.70
CA SER A 196 35.69 1.51 28.50
C SER A 196 34.57 0.48 28.70
N LEU A 197 34.36 -0.03 29.92
CA LEU A 197 33.36 -1.06 30.20
C LEU A 197 31.92 -0.66 29.82
N PRO A 198 31.35 0.48 30.27
CA PRO A 198 30.01 0.89 29.87
C PRO A 198 29.89 1.15 28.36
N LEU A 199 30.96 1.63 27.73
CA LEU A 199 31.01 1.79 26.27
C LEU A 199 30.94 0.43 25.57
N TRP A 200 31.70 -0.57 26.02
CA TRP A 200 31.65 -1.93 25.48
C TRP A 200 30.30 -2.60 25.67
N VAL A 201 29.66 -2.43 26.84
CA VAL A 201 28.29 -2.90 27.08
C VAL A 201 27.32 -2.26 26.08
N THR A 202 27.44 -0.96 25.86
CA THR A 202 26.57 -0.22 24.93
C THR A 202 26.81 -0.66 23.49
N VAL A 203 28.06 -0.83 23.06
CA VAL A 203 28.42 -1.27 21.72
C VAL A 203 27.96 -2.69 21.47
N ALA A 204 28.22 -3.62 22.40
CA ALA A 204 27.76 -5.01 22.29
C ALA A 204 26.23 -5.10 22.27
N GLY A 205 25.56 -4.32 23.13
CA GLY A 205 24.09 -4.19 23.13
C GLY A 205 23.56 -3.65 21.82
N SER A 206 24.16 -2.58 21.30
CA SER A 206 23.79 -1.96 20.02
C SER A 206 23.95 -2.93 18.86
N ILE A 207 25.05 -3.69 18.81
CA ILE A 207 25.27 -4.73 17.79
C ILE A 207 24.20 -5.81 17.90
N ALA A 208 23.85 -6.25 19.11
CA ALA A 208 22.80 -7.25 19.31
C ALA A 208 21.41 -6.74 18.87
N MET A 209 21.07 -5.48 19.19
CA MET A 209 19.81 -4.85 18.76
C MET A 209 19.74 -4.74 17.23
N VAL A 210 20.82 -4.26 16.60
CA VAL A 210 20.90 -4.14 15.13
C VAL A 210 20.84 -5.52 14.48
N ALA A 211 21.62 -6.49 14.97
CA ALA A 211 21.62 -7.86 14.44
C ALA A 211 20.23 -8.49 14.52
N MET A 212 19.52 -8.33 15.64
CA MET A 212 18.16 -8.84 15.79
C MET A 212 17.19 -8.14 14.82
N THR A 213 17.29 -6.82 14.66
CA THR A 213 16.48 -6.06 13.70
C THR A 213 16.75 -6.50 12.27
N VAL A 214 18.00 -6.77 11.91
CA VAL A 214 18.39 -7.31 10.60
C VAL A 214 17.77 -8.70 10.39
N VAL A 215 17.85 -9.59 11.38
CA VAL A 215 17.22 -10.93 11.29
C VAL A 215 15.72 -10.81 11.05
N VAL A 216 15.02 -9.95 11.81
CA VAL A 216 13.58 -9.71 11.61
C VAL A 216 13.32 -9.15 10.21
N SER A 217 14.10 -8.17 9.75
CA SER A 217 13.93 -7.52 8.45
C SER A 217 14.16 -8.48 7.29
N VAL A 218 15.17 -9.34 7.38
CA VAL A 218 15.46 -10.37 6.36
C VAL A 218 14.33 -11.37 6.26
N ARG A 219 13.73 -11.80 7.38
CA ARG A 219 12.54 -12.66 7.35
C ARG A 219 11.36 -11.94 6.71
N ALA A 220 11.13 -10.69 7.11
CA ALA A 220 10.02 -9.89 6.60
C ALA A 220 10.15 -9.60 5.09
N ALA A 221 11.37 -9.50 4.57
CA ALA A 221 11.61 -9.33 3.14
C ALA A 221 11.19 -10.54 2.29
N ALA A 222 11.05 -11.72 2.89
CA ALA A 222 10.58 -12.93 2.21
C ALA A 222 9.05 -13.07 2.24
N TYR A 223 8.34 -12.19 2.95
CA TYR A 223 6.87 -12.21 2.99
C TYR A 223 6.30 -11.71 1.66
N PRO A 224 5.17 -12.28 1.18
CA PRO A 224 4.49 -11.73 0.03
C PRO A 224 4.17 -10.27 0.32
N LYS A 225 4.56 -9.36 -0.58
CA LYS A 225 4.17 -7.96 -0.45
C LYS A 225 2.65 -7.93 -0.43
N PRO A 226 2.01 -7.31 0.59
CA PRO A 226 0.61 -6.98 0.48
C PRO A 226 0.45 -6.22 -0.83
N GLU A 227 -0.51 -6.63 -1.66
CA GLU A 227 -0.93 -5.84 -2.80
C GLU A 227 -1.31 -4.48 -2.22
N GLU A 228 -0.48 -3.46 -2.46
CA GLU A 228 -0.80 -2.10 -2.08
C GLU A 228 -2.03 -1.77 -2.91
N VAL A 229 -3.20 -1.88 -2.29
CA VAL A 229 -4.44 -1.35 -2.86
C VAL A 229 -4.17 0.14 -2.97
N GLU A 230 -3.74 0.58 -4.15
CA GLU A 230 -3.63 1.99 -4.48
C GLU A 230 -5.03 2.56 -4.32
N VAL A 231 -5.29 3.14 -3.15
CA VAL A 231 -6.59 3.69 -2.84
C VAL A 231 -6.79 4.84 -3.82
N PRO A 232 -7.79 4.79 -4.72
CA PRO A 232 -7.95 5.81 -5.73
C PRO A 232 -8.20 7.17 -5.08
N THR A 233 -7.26 8.10 -5.26
CA THR A 233 -7.32 9.42 -4.60
C THR A 233 -7.89 10.51 -5.49
N THR A 234 -7.85 10.34 -6.82
CA THR A 234 -8.48 11.26 -7.77
C THR A 234 -9.86 10.76 -8.19
N LEU A 235 -10.76 11.67 -8.56
CA LEU A 235 -12.10 11.30 -9.05
C LEU A 235 -12.04 10.36 -10.27
N VAL A 236 -11.08 10.60 -11.18
CA VAL A 236 -10.90 9.76 -12.37
C VAL A 236 -10.50 8.35 -11.97
N ASP A 237 -9.52 8.20 -11.06
CA ASP A 237 -9.09 6.88 -10.60
C ASP A 237 -10.21 6.16 -9.84
N GLN A 238 -11.02 6.89 -9.08
CA GLN A 238 -12.19 6.34 -8.38
C GLN A 238 -13.25 5.82 -9.36
N ILE A 239 -13.52 6.57 -10.44
CA ILE A 239 -14.44 6.13 -11.49
C ILE A 239 -13.90 4.87 -12.19
N VAL A 240 -12.60 4.83 -12.52
CA VAL A 240 -11.97 3.66 -13.16
C VAL A 240 -11.97 2.43 -12.24
N ALA A 241 -11.64 2.62 -10.96
CA ALA A 241 -11.70 1.54 -9.97
C ALA A 241 -13.13 1.03 -9.77
N GLY A 242 -14.10 1.94 -9.70
CA GLY A 242 -15.52 1.61 -9.61
C GLY A 242 -16.03 0.87 -10.83
N GLN A 243 -15.55 1.29 -12.01
CA GLN A 243 -15.80 0.62 -13.26
C GLN A 243 -15.31 -0.84 -13.19
N ASP A 244 -14.04 -1.07 -12.86
CA ASP A 244 -13.46 -2.42 -12.72
C ASP A 244 -14.24 -3.31 -11.73
N LEU A 245 -14.60 -2.76 -10.57
CA LEU A 245 -15.39 -3.46 -9.57
C LEU A 245 -16.79 -3.83 -10.09
N TYR A 246 -17.45 -2.90 -10.79
CA TYR A 246 -18.73 -3.15 -11.43
C TYR A 246 -18.65 -4.27 -12.47
N SER A 247 -17.58 -4.35 -13.27
CA SER A 247 -17.39 -5.45 -14.24
C SER A 247 -17.36 -6.81 -13.57
N VAL A 248 -16.68 -6.92 -12.43
CA VAL A 248 -16.49 -8.21 -11.76
C VAL A 248 -17.75 -8.63 -10.98
N GLN A 249 -18.45 -7.68 -10.37
CA GLN A 249 -19.48 -7.97 -9.37
C GLN A 249 -20.92 -7.74 -9.86
N CYS A 250 -21.14 -6.92 -10.89
CA CYS A 250 -22.49 -6.43 -11.23
C CYS A 250 -22.95 -6.78 -12.66
N VAL A 251 -22.02 -6.90 -13.62
CA VAL A 251 -22.35 -7.07 -15.05
C VAL A 251 -23.16 -8.33 -15.34
N GLU A 252 -22.95 -9.40 -14.58
CA GLU A 252 -23.65 -10.68 -14.78
C GLU A 252 -25.18 -10.54 -14.72
N CYS A 253 -25.69 -9.68 -13.83
CA CYS A 253 -27.13 -9.45 -13.71
C CYS A 253 -27.60 -8.14 -14.34
N HIS A 254 -26.75 -7.10 -14.36
CA HIS A 254 -27.14 -5.75 -14.78
C HIS A 254 -26.66 -5.34 -16.17
N GLY A 255 -25.79 -6.14 -16.80
CA GLY A 255 -25.15 -5.79 -18.07
C GLY A 255 -24.02 -4.76 -17.91
N ASP A 256 -23.23 -4.57 -18.97
CA ASP A 256 -22.09 -3.65 -19.00
C ASP A 256 -22.50 -2.17 -18.96
N ASP A 257 -23.70 -1.87 -19.47
CA ASP A 257 -24.29 -0.54 -19.50
C ASP A 257 -25.41 -0.33 -18.48
N GLY A 258 -25.72 -1.32 -17.65
CA GLY A 258 -26.77 -1.23 -16.62
C GLY A 258 -28.21 -1.27 -17.16
N SER A 259 -28.41 -1.62 -18.44
CA SER A 259 -29.71 -1.56 -19.12
C SER A 259 -30.59 -2.80 -18.97
N VAL A 260 -30.07 -3.86 -18.34
CA VAL A 260 -30.78 -5.15 -18.27
C VAL A 260 -32.11 -5.00 -17.53
N ALA A 261 -33.18 -5.44 -18.18
CA ALA A 261 -34.55 -5.44 -17.65
C ALA A 261 -35.06 -6.84 -17.29
N VAL A 262 -34.47 -7.89 -17.86
CA VAL A 262 -34.81 -9.29 -17.60
C VAL A 262 -33.52 -10.07 -17.45
N ILE A 263 -33.35 -10.77 -16.33
CA ILE A 263 -32.15 -11.57 -16.06
C ILE A 263 -32.24 -12.89 -16.85
N GLU A 264 -31.16 -13.23 -17.54
CA GLU A 264 -31.06 -14.43 -18.39
C GLU A 264 -29.62 -14.93 -18.36
N GLY A 265 -29.42 -16.23 -18.15
CA GLY A 265 -28.11 -16.88 -18.01
C GLY A 265 -27.59 -16.95 -16.57
N VAL A 266 -28.41 -16.65 -15.56
CA VAL A 266 -28.02 -16.69 -14.14
C VAL A 266 -28.79 -17.77 -13.41
N GLU A 267 -28.07 -18.74 -12.85
CA GLU A 267 -28.67 -19.86 -12.13
C GLU A 267 -29.55 -19.35 -10.96
N GLY A 268 -30.84 -19.68 -11.00
CA GLY A 268 -31.82 -19.30 -9.98
C GLY A 268 -32.52 -17.95 -10.17
N LEU A 269 -32.15 -17.16 -11.19
CA LEU A 269 -32.79 -15.86 -11.51
C LEU A 269 -33.25 -15.75 -12.96
N GLU A 270 -33.35 -16.87 -13.68
CA GLU A 270 -33.76 -16.90 -15.08
C GLU A 270 -35.18 -16.34 -15.29
N GLY A 271 -35.30 -15.32 -16.14
CA GLY A 271 -36.55 -14.66 -16.49
C GLY A 271 -37.06 -13.65 -15.46
N GLU A 272 -36.29 -13.33 -14.41
CA GLU A 272 -36.69 -12.36 -13.40
C GLU A 272 -36.65 -10.93 -13.96
N GLU A 273 -37.73 -10.17 -13.81
CA GLU A 273 -37.82 -8.79 -14.26
C GLU A 273 -37.21 -7.84 -13.23
N ILE A 274 -36.20 -7.08 -13.65
CA ILE A 274 -35.53 -6.07 -12.83
C ILE A 274 -35.66 -4.69 -13.46
N THR A 275 -35.54 -3.65 -12.62
CA THR A 275 -35.49 -2.27 -13.11
C THR A 275 -34.09 -1.98 -13.67
N PRO A 276 -33.96 -1.49 -14.92
CA PRO A 276 -32.68 -1.06 -15.45
C PRO A 276 -32.04 0.00 -14.57
N ILE A 277 -30.83 -0.27 -14.09
CA ILE A 277 -30.16 0.58 -13.10
C ILE A 277 -29.56 1.84 -13.71
N ASN A 278 -29.35 1.85 -15.04
CA ASN A 278 -28.97 3.03 -15.80
C ASN A 278 -30.16 3.94 -16.14
N SER A 279 -31.39 3.55 -15.78
CA SER A 279 -32.58 4.34 -16.10
C SER A 279 -32.60 5.65 -15.31
N ARG A 280 -33.23 6.68 -15.89
CA ARG A 280 -33.48 7.94 -15.20
C ARG A 280 -34.28 7.76 -13.92
N ASP A 281 -35.21 6.80 -13.90
CA ASP A 281 -36.02 6.54 -12.70
C ASP A 281 -35.15 6.11 -11.52
N VAL A 282 -34.15 5.25 -11.74
CA VAL A 282 -33.21 4.82 -10.70
C VAL A 282 -32.24 5.95 -10.35
N LEU A 283 -31.56 6.50 -11.36
CA LEU A 283 -30.51 7.50 -11.14
C LEU A 283 -31.08 8.79 -10.53
N TYR A 284 -32.27 9.26 -10.93
CA TYR A 284 -32.77 10.54 -10.42
C TYR A 284 -33.40 10.43 -9.03
N THR A 285 -33.93 9.27 -8.65
CA THR A 285 -34.73 9.12 -7.42
C THR A 285 -33.94 8.50 -6.26
N ILE A 286 -32.97 7.64 -6.55
CA ILE A 286 -32.15 7.00 -5.51
C ILE A 286 -30.94 7.88 -5.22
N THR A 287 -30.74 8.24 -3.95
CA THR A 287 -29.55 8.98 -3.50
C THR A 287 -28.34 8.07 -3.41
N ASP A 288 -27.12 8.63 -3.43
CA ASP A 288 -25.89 7.82 -3.34
C ASP A 288 -25.85 6.99 -2.05
N GLY A 289 -26.27 7.57 -0.91
CA GLY A 289 -26.39 6.85 0.34
C GLY A 289 -27.43 5.72 0.28
N ALA A 290 -28.56 5.91 -0.39
CA ALA A 290 -29.54 4.84 -0.57
C ALA A 290 -29.02 3.74 -1.52
N MET A 291 -28.28 4.11 -2.56
CA MET A 291 -27.65 3.19 -3.49
C MET A 291 -26.58 2.34 -2.80
N TYR A 292 -25.79 2.96 -1.92
CA TYR A 292 -24.86 2.26 -1.03
C TYR A 292 -25.58 1.19 -0.20
N GLU A 293 -26.66 1.54 0.50
CA GLU A 293 -27.36 0.57 1.35
C GLU A 293 -27.95 -0.58 0.54
N VAL A 294 -28.47 -0.29 -0.67
CA VAL A 294 -28.97 -1.32 -1.60
C VAL A 294 -27.85 -2.28 -2.03
N ILE A 295 -26.65 -1.77 -2.32
CA ILE A 295 -25.51 -2.62 -2.73
C ILE A 295 -24.93 -3.37 -1.52
N ALA A 296 -24.71 -2.68 -0.41
CA ALA A 296 -24.06 -3.23 0.77
C ALA A 296 -24.91 -4.35 1.40
N TYR A 297 -26.20 -4.10 1.61
CA TYR A 297 -27.12 -5.07 2.20
C TYR A 297 -27.70 -6.06 1.17
N GLY A 298 -27.71 -5.68 -0.11
CA GLY A 298 -28.38 -6.42 -1.16
C GLY A 298 -29.90 -6.27 -1.10
N ARG A 299 -30.58 -7.00 -1.99
CA ARG A 299 -32.05 -7.13 -2.02
C ARG A 299 -32.41 -8.61 -2.11
N PRO A 300 -32.46 -9.34 -0.97
CA PRO A 300 -32.69 -10.78 -0.95
C PRO A 300 -33.97 -11.22 -1.66
N ASN A 301 -35.05 -10.43 -1.53
CA ASN A 301 -36.33 -10.71 -2.20
C ASN A 301 -36.30 -10.51 -3.71
N ALA A 302 -35.28 -9.83 -4.25
CA ALA A 302 -35.09 -9.55 -5.67
C ALA A 302 -33.84 -10.26 -6.23
N GLY A 303 -33.30 -11.25 -5.51
CA GLY A 303 -32.15 -12.04 -5.96
C GLY A 303 -30.78 -11.38 -5.81
N MET A 304 -30.68 -10.12 -5.38
CA MET A 304 -29.41 -9.42 -5.22
C MET A 304 -28.78 -9.76 -3.85
N PRO A 305 -27.62 -10.45 -3.80
CA PRO A 305 -26.94 -10.77 -2.54
C PRO A 305 -26.31 -9.52 -1.90
N PRO A 306 -25.96 -9.59 -0.60
CA PRO A 306 -25.17 -8.53 0.03
C PRO A 306 -23.75 -8.49 -0.52
N PHE A 307 -23.28 -7.30 -0.93
CA PHE A 307 -21.90 -7.11 -1.39
C PHE A 307 -21.00 -6.47 -0.32
N GLY A 308 -21.57 -5.82 0.69
CA GLY A 308 -20.79 -5.15 1.73
C GLY A 308 -20.15 -6.15 2.70
N LYS A 309 -18.87 -5.94 3.05
CA LYS A 309 -18.11 -6.75 4.03
C LYS A 309 -18.86 -6.91 5.36
N THR A 310 -19.56 -5.86 5.81
CA THR A 310 -20.36 -5.88 7.04
C THR A 310 -21.51 -6.89 7.01
N TYR A 311 -22.01 -7.22 5.83
CA TYR A 311 -23.16 -8.12 5.61
C TYR A 311 -22.76 -9.46 4.99
N GLY A 312 -21.45 -9.77 4.94
CA GLY A 312 -20.91 -11.04 4.45
C GLY A 312 -20.47 -11.03 2.97
N GLY A 313 -20.48 -9.87 2.31
CA GLY A 313 -19.92 -9.71 0.96
C GLY A 313 -18.42 -9.38 0.95
N GLU A 314 -17.89 -9.08 -0.24
CA GLU A 314 -16.45 -8.90 -0.46
C GLU A 314 -16.00 -7.42 -0.53
N LEU A 315 -16.93 -6.47 -0.66
CA LEU A 315 -16.63 -5.05 -0.93
C LEU A 315 -16.61 -4.21 0.35
N SER A 316 -15.59 -3.38 0.50
CA SER A 316 -15.54 -2.29 1.47
C SER A 316 -16.48 -1.15 1.07
N ARG A 317 -16.67 -0.19 1.97
CA ARG A 317 -17.53 0.96 1.70
C ARG A 317 -17.01 1.84 0.57
N SER A 318 -15.72 2.16 0.59
CA SER A 318 -15.07 2.94 -0.46
C SER A 318 -15.17 2.27 -1.83
N GLU A 319 -15.01 0.94 -1.89
CA GLU A 319 -15.21 0.16 -3.13
C GLU A 319 -16.64 0.26 -3.67
N ILE A 320 -17.65 0.24 -2.80
CA ILE A 320 -19.05 0.46 -3.23
C ILE A 320 -19.27 1.90 -3.69
N ASP A 321 -18.69 2.87 -3.00
CA ASP A 321 -18.79 4.29 -3.39
C ASP A 321 -18.13 4.53 -4.75
N TYR A 322 -17.03 3.85 -5.07
CA TYR A 322 -16.42 3.88 -6.40
C TYR A 322 -17.36 3.35 -7.47
N ILE A 323 -18.05 2.22 -7.23
CA ILE A 323 -19.07 1.69 -8.16
C ILE A 323 -20.17 2.73 -8.38
N ILE A 324 -20.66 3.37 -7.32
CA ILE A 324 -21.70 4.40 -7.41
C ILE A 324 -21.18 5.60 -8.22
N LEU A 325 -19.95 6.08 -7.97
CA LEU A 325 -19.33 7.14 -8.76
C LEU A 325 -19.26 6.76 -10.24
N PHE A 326 -18.85 5.55 -10.57
CA PHE A 326 -18.87 5.05 -11.94
C PHE A 326 -20.28 5.12 -12.55
N MET A 327 -21.30 4.60 -11.86
CA MET A 327 -22.69 4.64 -12.35
C MET A 327 -23.16 6.08 -12.60
N ARG A 328 -22.85 7.01 -11.67
CA ARG A 328 -23.21 8.43 -11.78
C ARG A 328 -22.54 9.09 -12.97
N TYR A 329 -21.21 9.06 -13.02
CA TYR A 329 -20.47 9.80 -14.05
C TYR A 329 -20.58 9.15 -15.44
N THR A 330 -21.05 7.91 -15.54
CA THR A 330 -21.23 7.21 -16.83
C THR A 330 -22.65 7.33 -17.37
N TRP A 331 -23.68 7.24 -16.51
CA TRP A 331 -25.07 7.12 -16.96
C TRP A 331 -25.99 8.27 -16.54
N ASP A 332 -25.61 9.04 -15.52
CA ASP A 332 -26.42 10.14 -15.00
C ASP A 332 -26.03 11.45 -15.70
N ASP A 333 -26.89 11.91 -16.60
CA ASP A 333 -26.71 13.12 -17.43
C ASP A 333 -26.65 14.43 -16.63
N ARG A 334 -26.85 14.40 -15.31
CA ARG A 334 -26.61 15.54 -14.41
C ARG A 334 -25.13 15.74 -14.10
N PHE A 335 -24.30 14.72 -14.32
CA PHE A 335 -22.87 14.76 -14.06
C PHE A 335 -22.10 14.96 -15.36
N GLU A 336 -21.16 15.90 -15.35
CA GLU A 336 -20.23 16.08 -16.46
C GLU A 336 -19.04 15.13 -16.24
N ALA A 337 -18.94 14.11 -17.10
CA ALA A 337 -17.87 13.13 -17.01
C ALA A 337 -16.50 13.82 -17.20
N PRO A 338 -15.54 13.62 -16.29
CA PRO A 338 -14.17 14.05 -16.55
C PRO A 338 -13.61 13.30 -17.76
N VAL A 339 -12.53 13.79 -18.36
CA VAL A 339 -11.83 13.04 -19.41
C VAL A 339 -11.22 11.79 -18.77
N ILE A 340 -11.88 10.64 -18.96
CA ILE A 340 -11.40 9.34 -18.49
C ILE A 340 -10.38 8.84 -19.53
N PRO A 341 -9.15 8.48 -19.11
CA PRO A 341 -8.18 7.84 -19.99
C PRO A 341 -8.76 6.62 -20.68
N GLU A 342 -8.35 6.37 -21.93
CA GLU A 342 -8.72 5.12 -22.60
C GLU A 342 -8.20 3.90 -21.82
N LEU A 343 -8.93 2.79 -21.88
CA LEU A 343 -8.64 1.56 -21.12
C LEU A 343 -7.22 1.03 -21.35
N PHE A 344 -6.67 1.27 -22.53
CA PHE A 344 -5.30 0.95 -22.91
C PHE A 344 -4.80 2.00 -23.90
N PRO A 345 -3.47 2.20 -24.02
CA PRO A 345 -2.91 3.14 -24.97
C PRO A 345 -3.33 2.81 -26.41
N PRO A 346 -3.65 3.82 -27.24
CA PRO A 346 -4.01 3.57 -28.63
C PRO A 346 -2.82 2.99 -29.39
N LEU A 347 -3.05 1.91 -30.13
CA LEU A 347 -2.02 1.22 -30.90
C LEU A 347 -1.70 1.97 -32.19
N ALA A 348 -0.42 2.27 -32.42
CA ALA A 348 0.06 2.83 -33.67
C ALA A 348 -0.01 1.79 -34.82
N GLU A 349 0.14 2.26 -36.06
CA GLU A 349 0.26 1.37 -37.21
C GLU A 349 1.52 0.51 -37.11
N GLY A 350 1.39 -0.81 -37.28
CA GLY A 350 2.51 -1.76 -37.15
C GLY A 350 2.95 -2.06 -35.72
N GLU A 351 2.35 -1.43 -34.72
CA GLU A 351 2.62 -1.71 -33.31
C GLU A 351 1.95 -3.02 -32.87
N VAL A 352 2.75 -3.86 -32.21
CA VAL A 352 2.30 -5.10 -31.59
C VAL A 352 1.93 -4.81 -30.12
N PRO A 353 0.69 -5.11 -29.69
CA PRO A 353 0.30 -5.00 -28.29
C PRO A 353 1.00 -6.06 -27.43
N SER A 354 1.31 -5.72 -26.18
CA SER A 354 1.72 -6.65 -25.13
C SER A 354 0.56 -7.06 -24.23
N TYR A 355 0.69 -8.20 -23.56
CA TYR A 355 -0.28 -8.61 -22.55
C TYR A 355 -0.38 -7.59 -21.41
N ASP A 356 0.75 -7.27 -20.78
CA ASP A 356 0.77 -6.47 -19.55
C ASP A 356 0.17 -5.06 -19.73
N VAL A 357 0.33 -4.46 -20.91
CA VAL A 357 -0.10 -3.07 -21.17
C VAL A 357 -1.46 -2.98 -21.85
N HIS A 358 -1.76 -3.91 -22.77
CA HIS A 358 -2.92 -3.76 -23.65
C HIS A 358 -3.99 -4.80 -23.38
N ILE A 359 -3.62 -6.08 -23.24
CA ILE A 359 -4.60 -7.17 -23.15
C ILE A 359 -5.08 -7.39 -21.72
N ALA A 360 -4.21 -7.31 -20.72
CA ALA A 360 -4.57 -7.53 -19.32
C ALA A 360 -5.68 -6.56 -18.84
N PRO A 361 -5.65 -5.24 -19.15
CA PRO A 361 -6.76 -4.34 -18.79
C PRO A 361 -8.08 -4.75 -19.46
N ILE A 362 -8.04 -5.16 -20.72
CA ILE A 362 -9.22 -5.61 -21.47
C ILE A 362 -9.80 -6.88 -20.85
N VAL A 363 -8.95 -7.87 -20.58
CA VAL A 363 -9.34 -9.15 -20.00
C VAL A 363 -9.95 -8.94 -18.62
N LYS A 364 -9.30 -8.15 -17.77
CA LYS A 364 -9.82 -7.77 -16.45
C LYS A 364 -11.20 -7.13 -16.55
N ARG A 365 -11.38 -6.24 -17.53
CA ARG A 365 -12.59 -5.44 -17.72
C ARG A 365 -13.78 -6.22 -18.29
N TYR A 366 -13.54 -7.11 -19.26
CA TYR A 366 -14.63 -7.73 -20.05
C TYR A 366 -14.73 -9.24 -19.90
N CYS A 367 -13.69 -9.92 -19.40
CA CYS A 367 -13.61 -11.38 -19.47
C CYS A 367 -13.65 -12.05 -18.09
N VAL A 368 -12.91 -11.51 -17.10
CA VAL A 368 -12.68 -12.16 -15.79
C VAL A 368 -13.96 -12.42 -14.99
N SER A 369 -15.01 -11.60 -15.17
CA SER A 369 -16.28 -11.77 -14.46
C SER A 369 -16.89 -13.17 -14.65
N CYS A 370 -16.81 -13.68 -15.89
CA CYS A 370 -17.29 -14.99 -16.29
C CYS A 370 -16.16 -16.02 -16.41
N HIS A 371 -14.96 -15.64 -16.86
CA HIS A 371 -13.81 -16.53 -17.05
C HIS A 371 -12.93 -16.66 -15.80
N ARG A 372 -13.53 -17.13 -14.71
CA ARG A 372 -12.88 -17.41 -13.41
C ARG A 372 -13.36 -18.73 -12.81
N ALA A 373 -12.65 -19.22 -11.79
CA ALA A 373 -13.00 -20.47 -11.14
C ALA A 373 -14.42 -20.42 -10.55
N GLY A 374 -15.16 -21.53 -10.68
CA GLY A 374 -16.53 -21.66 -10.15
C GLY A 374 -17.64 -21.08 -11.03
N LYS A 375 -17.33 -20.65 -12.27
CA LYS A 375 -18.31 -20.23 -13.28
C LYS A 375 -18.45 -21.29 -14.38
N ASP A 376 -19.60 -21.28 -15.06
CA ASP A 376 -19.83 -22.13 -16.23
C ASP A 376 -19.17 -21.51 -17.48
N ASN A 377 -17.90 -21.85 -17.68
CA ASN A 377 -17.04 -21.25 -18.70
C ASN A 377 -16.15 -22.26 -19.42
N ASN A 378 -16.57 -23.53 -19.48
CA ASN A 378 -15.78 -24.65 -20.04
C ASN A 378 -14.37 -24.76 -19.45
N ASN A 379 -14.24 -24.49 -18.15
CA ASN A 379 -12.98 -24.43 -17.40
C ASN A 379 -11.94 -23.47 -17.97
N TYR A 380 -12.36 -22.49 -18.79
CA TYR A 380 -11.48 -21.52 -19.42
C TYR A 380 -11.32 -20.28 -18.52
N LEU A 381 -10.14 -20.16 -17.91
CA LEU A 381 -9.80 -19.14 -16.94
C LEU A 381 -8.96 -18.04 -17.58
N MET A 382 -9.26 -16.79 -17.23
CA MET A 382 -8.57 -15.63 -17.77
C MET A 382 -8.01 -14.70 -16.68
N THR A 383 -7.71 -15.22 -15.49
CA THR A 383 -7.25 -14.37 -14.36
C THR A 383 -5.75 -14.06 -14.42
N SER A 384 -4.98 -14.78 -15.24
CA SER A 384 -3.57 -14.54 -15.49
C SER A 384 -3.18 -14.85 -16.94
N TYR A 385 -2.03 -14.33 -17.38
CA TYR A 385 -1.47 -14.63 -18.69
C TYR A 385 -1.34 -16.14 -18.93
N GLU A 386 -0.83 -16.86 -17.93
CA GLU A 386 -0.61 -18.29 -18.00
C GLU A 386 -1.95 -19.05 -18.12
N GLU A 387 -2.97 -18.66 -17.37
CA GLU A 387 -4.28 -19.32 -17.41
C GLU A 387 -4.96 -19.16 -18.77
N ILE A 388 -4.91 -17.97 -19.36
CA ILE A 388 -5.49 -17.67 -20.68
C ILE A 388 -4.96 -18.62 -21.76
N LEU A 389 -3.71 -19.07 -21.62
CA LEU A 389 -3.04 -19.91 -22.61
C LEU A 389 -3.11 -21.41 -22.31
N THR A 390 -3.40 -21.79 -21.07
CA THR A 390 -3.20 -23.19 -20.61
C THR A 390 -4.43 -23.85 -20.03
N THR A 391 -5.52 -23.10 -19.85
CA THR A 391 -6.77 -23.63 -19.28
C THR A 391 -7.87 -23.79 -20.34
N GLY A 392 -8.99 -24.39 -19.94
CA GLY A 392 -10.15 -24.63 -20.79
C GLY A 392 -10.21 -26.04 -21.37
N ASP A 393 -11.43 -26.54 -21.53
CA ASP A 393 -11.70 -27.87 -22.11
C ASP A 393 -11.27 -27.95 -23.58
N ASN A 394 -11.16 -26.81 -24.25
CA ASN A 394 -10.71 -26.65 -25.64
C ASN A 394 -9.34 -25.93 -25.74
N VAL A 395 -8.45 -26.13 -24.76
CA VAL A 395 -7.15 -25.43 -24.66
C VAL A 395 -6.36 -25.40 -25.97
N ASP A 396 -6.35 -26.51 -26.72
CA ASP A 396 -5.62 -26.63 -27.99
C ASP A 396 -6.19 -25.77 -29.13
N HIS A 397 -7.40 -25.22 -28.97
CA HIS A 397 -8.11 -24.41 -29.96
C HIS A 397 -8.44 -22.99 -29.47
N ASN A 398 -8.44 -22.76 -28.16
CA ASN A 398 -8.82 -21.48 -27.56
C ASN A 398 -7.96 -20.32 -28.07
N LEU A 399 -6.65 -20.49 -28.06
CA LEU A 399 -5.66 -19.49 -28.48
C LEU A 399 -4.43 -20.15 -29.12
N ILE A 400 -4.25 -19.92 -30.42
CA ILE A 400 -3.13 -20.43 -31.20
C ILE A 400 -2.36 -19.25 -31.80
N ALA A 401 -1.08 -19.15 -31.47
CA ALA A 401 -0.21 -18.08 -31.96
C ALA A 401 -0.18 -18.04 -33.50
N GLY A 402 -0.49 -16.88 -34.08
CA GLY A 402 -0.49 -16.68 -35.53
C GLY A 402 -1.70 -17.23 -36.28
N ASP A 403 -2.74 -17.71 -35.57
CA ASP A 403 -3.93 -18.31 -36.19
C ASP A 403 -5.20 -17.52 -35.87
N MET A 404 -5.81 -16.96 -36.92
CA MET A 404 -7.09 -16.26 -36.87
C MET A 404 -8.26 -17.20 -36.53
N ASN A 405 -8.08 -18.51 -36.67
CA ASN A 405 -9.09 -19.51 -36.31
C ASN A 405 -9.07 -19.89 -34.83
N SER A 406 -8.26 -19.23 -34.00
CA SER A 406 -8.36 -19.34 -32.54
C SER A 406 -9.80 -19.10 -32.08
N TYR A 407 -10.37 -19.97 -31.25
CA TYR A 407 -11.77 -19.84 -30.83
C TYR A 407 -12.04 -18.49 -30.18
N LEU A 408 -11.12 -17.97 -29.36
CA LEU A 408 -11.26 -16.64 -28.76
C LEU A 408 -11.47 -15.56 -29.84
N LEU A 409 -10.65 -15.54 -30.89
CA LEU A 409 -10.76 -14.54 -31.95
C LEU A 409 -12.07 -14.66 -32.72
N GLN A 410 -12.57 -15.88 -32.94
CA GLN A 410 -13.85 -16.09 -33.61
C GLN A 410 -15.02 -15.58 -32.78
N VAL A 411 -15.10 -15.98 -31.50
CA VAL A 411 -16.25 -15.65 -30.63
C VAL A 411 -16.31 -14.16 -30.31
N ILE A 412 -15.17 -13.47 -30.14
CA ILE A 412 -15.14 -12.02 -29.91
C ILE A 412 -15.48 -11.19 -31.15
N GLN A 413 -15.32 -11.79 -32.34
CA GLN A 413 -15.75 -11.20 -33.60
C GLN A 413 -17.22 -11.52 -33.92
N GLY A 414 -17.92 -12.22 -33.03
CA GLY A 414 -19.33 -12.57 -33.19
C GLY A 414 -19.58 -13.81 -34.05
N THR A 415 -18.60 -14.71 -34.16
CA THR A 415 -18.74 -16.00 -34.84
C THR A 415 -18.79 -17.12 -33.80
N PRO A 416 -19.93 -17.82 -33.62
CA PRO A 416 -20.02 -18.93 -32.68
C PRO A 416 -19.25 -20.16 -33.19
N ILE A 417 -18.82 -21.01 -32.28
CA ILE A 417 -18.17 -22.29 -32.57
C ILE A 417 -19.23 -23.37 -32.57
N MET A 418 -19.41 -24.06 -33.70
CA MET A 418 -20.39 -25.13 -33.85
C MET A 418 -19.82 -26.48 -33.39
N ASP A 419 -20.68 -27.37 -32.91
CA ASP A 419 -20.30 -28.72 -32.50
C ASP A 419 -19.84 -29.55 -33.72
N PRO A 420 -18.61 -30.11 -33.72
CA PRO A 420 -18.13 -30.97 -34.80
C PRO A 420 -18.98 -32.23 -35.04
N ALA A 421 -19.68 -32.73 -34.02
CA ALA A 421 -20.54 -33.90 -34.10
C ALA A 421 -21.98 -33.56 -34.53
N ASP A 422 -22.43 -32.33 -34.30
CA ASP A 422 -23.75 -31.83 -34.69
C ASP A 422 -23.67 -30.35 -35.13
N PRO A 423 -23.47 -30.09 -36.44
CA PRO A 423 -23.31 -28.73 -36.97
C PRO A 423 -24.51 -27.80 -36.79
N THR A 424 -25.63 -28.28 -36.23
CA THR A 424 -26.80 -27.47 -35.92
C THR A 424 -26.80 -26.93 -34.49
N LYS A 425 -25.82 -27.34 -33.66
CA LYS A 425 -25.68 -26.90 -32.27
C LYS A 425 -24.42 -26.07 -32.08
N GLU A 426 -24.55 -25.02 -31.28
CA GLU A 426 -23.42 -24.21 -30.84
C GLU A 426 -22.70 -24.94 -29.70
N LEU A 427 -21.40 -25.18 -29.88
CA LEU A 427 -20.50 -25.65 -28.84
C LEU A 427 -20.05 -24.49 -27.94
N ILE A 428 -19.77 -23.32 -28.55
CA ILE A 428 -19.43 -22.08 -27.84
C ILE A 428 -20.14 -20.92 -28.53
N GLY A 429 -20.93 -20.17 -27.78
CA GLY A 429 -21.61 -18.97 -28.28
C GLY A 429 -20.67 -17.79 -28.54
N VAL A 430 -21.23 -16.70 -29.05
CA VAL A 430 -20.50 -15.42 -29.22
C VAL A 430 -20.20 -14.77 -27.88
N MET A 431 -19.05 -14.08 -27.78
CA MET A 431 -18.60 -13.45 -26.54
C MET A 431 -18.30 -11.95 -26.76
N PRO A 432 -18.63 -11.06 -25.82
CA PRO A 432 -19.47 -11.28 -24.64
C PRO A 432 -20.90 -11.68 -25.03
N PRO A 433 -21.62 -12.42 -24.16
CA PRO A 433 -23.00 -12.78 -24.44
C PRO A 433 -23.84 -11.52 -24.69
N LYS A 434 -24.58 -11.49 -25.81
CA LYS A 434 -25.59 -10.47 -26.16
C LYS A 434 -25.09 -9.05 -26.50
N THR A 435 -23.78 -8.81 -26.48
CA THR A 435 -23.18 -7.54 -26.93
C THR A 435 -21.97 -7.78 -27.83
N LYS A 436 -21.36 -6.71 -28.35
CA LYS A 436 -20.13 -6.78 -29.15
C LYS A 436 -19.04 -5.93 -28.53
N LEU A 437 -17.81 -6.45 -28.50
CA LEU A 437 -16.66 -5.64 -28.12
C LEU A 437 -16.44 -4.51 -29.12
N LYS A 438 -15.89 -3.41 -28.63
CA LYS A 438 -15.47 -2.29 -29.49
C LYS A 438 -14.40 -2.76 -30.47
N SER A 439 -14.40 -2.18 -31.66
CA SER A 439 -13.48 -2.59 -32.74
C SER A 439 -12.00 -2.46 -32.36
N ASN A 440 -11.63 -1.44 -31.58
CA ASN A 440 -10.26 -1.25 -31.09
C ASN A 440 -9.82 -2.36 -30.11
N VAL A 441 -10.75 -2.87 -29.29
CA VAL A 441 -10.51 -3.99 -28.38
C VAL A 441 -10.26 -5.27 -29.17
N VAL A 442 -11.10 -5.53 -30.18
CA VAL A 442 -10.96 -6.70 -31.05
C VAL A 442 -9.65 -6.64 -31.84
N ASP A 443 -9.31 -5.47 -32.38
CA ASP A 443 -8.03 -5.24 -33.09
C ASP A 443 -6.81 -5.53 -32.19
N ALA A 444 -6.84 -5.09 -30.92
CA ALA A 444 -5.78 -5.39 -29.98
C ALA A 444 -5.58 -6.90 -29.79
N PHE A 445 -6.66 -7.67 -29.60
CA PHE A 445 -6.57 -9.14 -29.51
C PHE A 445 -6.04 -9.77 -30.79
N ILE A 446 -6.55 -9.35 -31.96
CA ILE A 446 -6.09 -9.88 -33.24
C ILE A 446 -4.58 -9.65 -33.39
N ARG A 447 -4.11 -8.41 -33.22
CA ARG A 447 -2.68 -8.10 -33.36
C ARG A 447 -1.82 -8.85 -32.34
N TRP A 448 -2.30 -9.00 -31.12
CA TRP A 448 -1.60 -9.75 -30.07
C TRP A 448 -1.44 -11.22 -30.44
N VAL A 449 -2.53 -11.90 -30.81
CA VAL A 449 -2.52 -13.33 -31.18
C VAL A 449 -1.70 -13.57 -32.44
N MET A 450 -1.88 -12.72 -33.46
CA MET A 450 -1.16 -12.86 -34.73
C MET A 450 0.35 -12.66 -34.60
N ASN A 451 0.82 -11.98 -33.55
CA ASN A 451 2.24 -11.75 -33.28
C ASN A 451 2.80 -12.64 -32.15
N GLY A 452 2.15 -13.75 -31.85
CA GLY A 452 2.66 -14.75 -30.91
C GLY A 452 2.53 -14.34 -29.45
N MET A 453 1.57 -13.48 -29.13
CA MET A 453 1.09 -13.19 -27.78
C MET A 453 2.21 -12.75 -26.81
N PRO A 454 3.01 -11.71 -27.12
CA PRO A 454 4.06 -11.24 -26.21
C PRO A 454 3.48 -10.85 -24.85
N LYS A 455 4.18 -11.24 -23.76
CA LYS A 455 3.74 -10.92 -22.40
C LYS A 455 4.08 -9.47 -22.05
N THR A 456 5.35 -9.11 -22.20
CA THR A 456 5.89 -7.82 -21.76
C THR A 456 5.93 -6.78 -22.89
N ALA A 457 6.02 -5.51 -22.52
CA ALA A 457 6.18 -4.41 -23.49
C ALA A 457 7.47 -4.53 -24.32
N GLU A 458 8.55 -5.03 -23.72
CA GLU A 458 9.84 -5.24 -24.40
C GLU A 458 9.73 -6.33 -25.48
N GLU A 459 9.07 -7.44 -25.14
CA GLU A 459 8.79 -8.52 -26.07
C GLU A 459 7.91 -8.07 -27.25
N ALA A 460 6.93 -7.22 -26.98
CA ALA A 460 6.05 -6.68 -28.01
C ALA A 460 6.79 -5.68 -28.91
N ALA A 461 7.59 -4.78 -28.34
CA ALA A 461 8.40 -3.83 -29.08
C ALA A 461 9.38 -4.51 -30.04
N ALA A 462 9.95 -5.66 -29.66
CA ALA A 462 10.84 -6.45 -30.53
C ALA A 462 10.12 -7.04 -31.76
N ARG A 463 8.78 -7.14 -31.72
CA ARG A 463 7.93 -7.68 -32.79
C ARG A 463 7.20 -6.60 -33.58
N SER A 464 7.15 -5.37 -33.06
CA SER A 464 6.58 -4.21 -33.74
C SER A 464 7.39 -3.81 -34.97
N VAL A 465 6.70 -3.43 -36.04
CA VAL A 465 7.32 -2.87 -37.24
C VAL A 465 7.21 -1.35 -37.15
N THR A 466 8.35 -0.65 -37.13
CA THR A 466 8.34 0.82 -37.20
C THR A 466 7.86 1.25 -38.58
N PRO A 467 6.84 2.13 -38.71
CA PRO A 467 6.46 2.68 -40.00
C PRO A 467 7.66 3.37 -40.65
N GLU A 468 8.03 2.94 -41.86
CA GLU A 468 9.01 3.65 -42.66
C GLU A 468 8.43 5.03 -42.98
N ALA A 469 9.09 6.11 -42.55
CA ALA A 469 8.64 7.47 -42.82
C ALA A 469 8.50 7.65 -44.33
N GLN A 470 7.27 7.73 -44.84
CA GLN A 470 7.02 8.04 -46.24
C GLN A 470 7.67 9.40 -46.54
N ALA A 471 8.75 9.37 -47.31
CA ALA A 471 9.36 10.56 -47.86
C ALA A 471 8.29 11.27 -48.68
N THR A 472 7.80 12.39 -48.14
CA THR A 472 6.90 13.30 -48.83
C THR A 472 7.63 13.83 -50.05
N THR A 473 7.36 13.26 -51.23
CA THR A 473 7.72 13.89 -52.50
C THR A 473 6.90 15.16 -52.59
N THR A 474 7.54 16.29 -52.31
CA THR A 474 6.96 17.62 -52.47
C THR A 474 6.74 17.86 -53.98
N PRO A 475 5.57 18.35 -54.42
CA PRO A 475 5.29 18.63 -55.83
C PRO A 475 6.09 19.81 -56.39
#